data_AF-A0A0M4D3A0-F1
#
_entry.id   AF-A0A0M4D3A0-F1
#
_cell.length_a   1.000
_cell.length_b   1.000
_cell.length_c   1.000
_cell.angle_alpha   90.00
_cell.angle_beta   90.00
_cell.angle_gamma   90.00
#
_symmetry.space_group_name_H-M   'P 1'
#
loop_
_entity.id
_entity.type
_entity.pdbx_description
1 polymer ?
#
loop_
_entity_poly.entity_id
_entity_poly.type
_entity_poly.pdbx_seq_one_letter_code
_entity_poly.pdbx_strand_id
1 'polypeptide(L)'
;MKCPMVVLLLLLVAGCAWQPGHWRWQHPDAHYAEQYRWRDIFECEDYALRVASNGPPFAVTQARDYGGWGNLDFELCMEGLGWSLEFLPGKKRSR
;
A
#
# COMPACT_ATOMS: atom_id res chain seq x y z
N MET A 1 -23.07 -36.42 -19.39
CA MET A 1 -22.00 -36.44 -18.36
C MET A 1 -20.91 -35.46 -18.79
N LYS A 2 -20.93 -34.20 -18.33
CA LYS A 2 -20.00 -33.11 -18.76
C LYS A 2 -19.46 -32.29 -17.57
N CYS A 3 -19.50 -32.84 -16.36
CA CYS A 3 -19.17 -32.10 -15.14
C CYS A 3 -17.71 -32.17 -14.62
N PRO A 4 -16.81 -33.11 -15.01
CA PRO A 4 -15.49 -33.17 -14.37
C PRO A 4 -14.51 -32.10 -14.88
N MET A 5 -14.71 -31.60 -16.10
CA MET A 5 -13.77 -30.68 -16.74
C MET A 5 -13.85 -29.25 -16.16
N VAL A 6 -15.04 -28.81 -15.76
CA VAL A 6 -15.26 -27.47 -15.18
C VAL A 6 -14.66 -27.36 -13.77
N VAL A 7 -14.77 -28.42 -12.96
CA VAL A 7 -14.19 -28.46 -11.61
C VAL A 7 -12.66 -28.42 -11.67
N LEU A 8 -12.06 -29.15 -12.61
CA LEU A 8 -10.61 -29.13 -12.80
C LEU A 8 -10.11 -27.74 -13.26
N LEU A 9 -10.85 -27.06 -14.13
CA LEU A 9 -10.53 -25.71 -14.58
C LEU A 9 -10.59 -24.69 -13.43
N LEU A 10 -11.61 -24.79 -12.57
CA LEU A 10 -11.76 -23.91 -11.40
C LEU A 10 -10.63 -24.11 -10.38
N LEU A 11 -10.17 -25.33 -10.18
CA LEU A 11 -9.05 -25.64 -9.28
C LEU A 11 -7.70 -25.11 -9.82
N LEU A 12 -7.49 -25.16 -11.14
CA LEU A 12 -6.30 -24.61 -11.77
C LEU A 12 -6.27 -23.07 -11.70
N VAL A 13 -7.42 -22.41 -11.87
CA VAL A 13 -7.52 -20.94 -11.74
C VAL A 13 -7.35 -20.49 -10.27
N ALA A 14 -7.88 -21.25 -9.31
CA ALA A 14 -7.71 -20.96 -7.89
C ALA A 14 -6.24 -21.04 -7.41
N GLY A 15 -5.41 -21.87 -8.05
CA GLY A 15 -4.00 -22.02 -7.69
C GLY A 15 -3.08 -20.88 -8.17
N CYS A 16 -3.49 -20.09 -9.16
CA CYS A 16 -2.67 -19.03 -9.75
C CYS A 16 -2.90 -17.64 -9.14
N ALA A 17 -3.95 -17.45 -8.35
CA ALA A 17 -4.38 -16.11 -7.93
C ALA A 17 -3.71 -15.60 -6.64
N TRP A 18 -2.91 -16.41 -5.94
CA TRP A 18 -2.39 -16.01 -4.63
C TRP A 18 -0.86 -16.05 -4.58
N GLN A 19 -0.23 -14.98 -5.04
CA GLN A 19 1.15 -14.67 -4.64
C GLN A 19 1.08 -13.99 -3.27
N PRO A 20 1.54 -14.63 -2.17
CA PRO A 20 1.63 -13.95 -0.90
C PRO A 20 2.61 -12.78 -1.06
N GLY A 21 2.29 -11.64 -0.46
CA GLY A 21 3.14 -10.45 -0.47
C GLY A 21 2.48 -9.32 0.31
N HIS A 22 3.21 -8.22 0.48
CA HIS A 22 2.70 -7.04 1.17
C HIS A 22 3.26 -5.78 0.51
N TRP A 23 2.47 -4.73 0.54
CA TRP A 23 2.90 -3.40 0.13
C TRP A 23 3.75 -2.76 1.22
N ARG A 24 4.84 -2.12 0.83
CA ARG A 24 5.75 -1.43 1.76
C ARG A 24 6.34 -0.19 1.10
N TRP A 25 6.41 0.89 1.88
CA TRP A 25 7.17 2.09 1.51
C TRP A 25 8.67 1.79 1.55
N GLN A 26 9.32 2.03 0.41
CA GLN A 26 10.75 1.89 0.19
C GLN A 26 11.35 3.26 -0.08
N HIS A 27 12.61 3.45 0.31
CA HIS A 27 13.37 4.66 0.01
C HIS A 27 14.70 4.22 -0.62
N PRO A 28 15.23 4.93 -1.63
CA PRO A 28 16.43 4.52 -2.35
C PRO A 28 17.67 4.42 -1.44
N ASP A 29 17.72 5.24 -0.39
CA ASP A 29 18.70 5.09 0.70
C ASP A 29 18.16 4.17 1.79
N ALA A 30 18.74 2.96 1.90
CA ALA A 30 18.34 1.95 2.87
C ALA A 30 18.65 2.33 4.33
N HIS A 31 19.73 3.08 4.59
CA HIS A 31 20.06 3.54 5.94
C HIS A 31 19.07 4.60 6.41
N TYR A 32 18.76 5.56 5.53
CA TYR A 32 17.68 6.51 5.77
C TYR A 32 16.35 5.77 6.01
N ALA A 33 16.05 4.78 5.17
CA ALA A 33 14.81 4.03 5.23
C ALA A 33 14.62 3.27 6.55
N GLU A 34 15.70 2.81 7.18
CA GLU A 34 15.65 2.09 8.45
C GLU A 34 15.38 3.06 9.61
N GLN A 35 16.02 4.22 9.58
CA GLN A 35 15.96 5.19 10.68
C GLN A 35 14.69 6.05 10.66
N TYR A 36 14.20 6.43 9.48
CA TYR A 36 13.23 7.53 9.36
C TYR A 36 11.85 7.12 8.85
N ARG A 37 11.65 5.87 8.41
CA ARG A 37 10.35 5.43 7.84
C ARG A 37 9.15 5.81 8.67
N TRP A 38 9.18 5.45 9.95
CA TRP A 38 8.02 5.65 10.81
C TRP A 38 7.80 7.13 11.13
N ARG A 39 8.88 7.90 11.30
CA ARG A 39 8.78 9.36 11.47
C ARG A 39 8.12 9.99 10.26
N ASP A 40 8.62 9.71 9.06
CA ASP A 40 8.12 10.30 7.81
C ASP A 40 6.64 9.87 7.58
N ILE A 41 6.29 8.61 7.87
CA ILE A 41 4.88 8.15 7.86
C ILE A 41 4.02 8.98 8.81
N PHE A 42 4.43 9.16 10.07
CA PHE A 42 3.65 9.94 11.03
C PHE A 42 3.51 11.41 10.62
N GLU A 43 4.59 12.01 10.13
CA GLU A 43 4.58 13.40 9.66
C GLU A 43 3.64 13.58 8.46
N CYS A 44 3.61 12.61 7.53
CA CYS A 44 2.71 12.64 6.38
C CYS A 44 1.25 12.35 6.75
N GLU A 45 0.97 11.48 7.72
CA GLU A 45 -0.38 11.28 8.24
C GLU A 45 -0.90 12.56 8.94
N ASP A 46 -0.06 13.22 9.74
CA ASP A 46 -0.39 14.50 10.37
C ASP A 46 -0.63 15.61 9.34
N TYR A 47 0.14 15.63 8.24
CA TYR A 47 -0.08 16.52 7.12
C TYR A 47 -1.45 16.26 6.47
N ALA A 48 -1.76 15.01 6.15
CA ALA A 48 -3.03 14.63 5.55
C ALA A 48 -4.21 15.00 6.45
N LEU A 49 -4.09 14.82 7.77
CA LEU A 49 -5.11 15.22 8.74
C LEU A 49 -5.32 16.75 8.78
N ARG A 50 -4.24 17.53 8.68
CA ARG A 50 -4.33 19.00 8.60
C ARG A 50 -5.02 19.45 7.32
N VAL A 51 -4.74 18.81 6.19
CA VAL A 51 -5.43 19.09 4.92
C VAL A 51 -6.90 18.70 5.01
N ALA A 52 -7.23 17.56 5.60
CA ALA A 52 -8.61 17.14 5.83
C ALA A 52 -9.40 18.15 6.70
N SER A 53 -8.74 18.72 7.71
CA SER A 53 -9.40 19.59 8.69
C SER A 53 -9.48 21.06 8.26
N ASN A 54 -8.46 21.56 7.54
CA ASN A 54 -8.30 22.99 7.25
C ASN A 54 -8.13 23.30 5.75
N GLY A 55 -8.04 22.28 4.91
CA GLY A 55 -7.85 22.44 3.48
C GLY A 55 -9.07 23.05 2.79
N PRO A 56 -8.90 23.59 1.59
CA PRO A 56 -10.02 24.03 0.79
C PRO A 56 -10.93 22.83 0.45
N PRO A 57 -12.24 23.01 0.25
CA PRO A 57 -13.19 21.89 0.12
C PRO A 57 -12.84 20.84 -0.94
N PHE A 58 -12.17 21.24 -2.03
CA PHE A 58 -11.75 20.35 -3.12
C PHE A 58 -10.60 19.40 -2.74
N ALA A 59 -9.79 19.77 -1.72
CA ALA A 59 -8.73 18.93 -1.18
C ALA A 59 -9.29 17.96 -0.13
N VAL A 60 -10.22 18.45 0.70
CA VAL A 60 -10.88 17.64 1.75
C VAL A 60 -11.68 16.47 1.17
N THR A 61 -12.29 16.60 -0.02
CA THR A 61 -12.99 15.48 -0.65
C THR A 61 -12.09 14.30 -1.04
N GLN A 62 -10.77 14.52 -1.10
CA GLN A 62 -9.78 13.46 -1.36
C GLN A 62 -9.11 12.96 -0.06
N ALA A 63 -9.36 13.64 1.06
CA ALA A 63 -8.80 13.27 2.35
C ALA A 63 -9.65 12.17 3.02
N ARG A 64 -8.98 11.20 3.66
CA ARG A 64 -9.61 10.07 4.36
C ARG A 64 -9.24 10.07 5.85
N ASP A 65 -9.96 9.27 6.63
CA ASP A 65 -9.61 8.98 8.03
C ASP A 65 -8.18 8.45 8.17
N TYR A 66 -7.49 8.86 9.23
CA TYR A 66 -6.12 8.50 9.61
C TYR A 66 -5.85 6.98 9.55
N GLY A 67 -4.72 6.57 8.97
CA GLY A 67 -4.34 5.16 8.82
C GLY A 67 -5.13 4.40 7.75
N GLY A 68 -5.91 5.11 6.93
CA GLY A 68 -6.63 4.57 5.80
C GLY A 68 -5.81 4.50 4.52
N TRP A 69 -5.86 3.37 3.81
CA TRP A 69 -5.30 3.26 2.46
C TRP A 69 -6.02 4.20 1.48
N GLY A 70 -5.26 4.81 0.56
CA GLY A 70 -5.78 5.64 -0.52
C GLY A 70 -5.99 7.12 -0.17
N ASN A 71 -5.13 7.71 0.66
CA ASN A 71 -5.12 9.15 0.92
C ASN A 71 -4.07 9.81 0.00
N LEU A 72 -4.53 10.56 -1.01
CA LEU A 72 -3.65 11.18 -1.99
C LEU A 72 -2.65 12.15 -1.36
N ASP A 73 -3.07 12.92 -0.35
CA ASP A 73 -2.19 13.88 0.33
C ASP A 73 -1.06 13.17 1.10
N PHE A 74 -1.36 12.02 1.71
CA PHE A 74 -0.36 11.17 2.33
C PHE A 74 0.61 10.59 1.29
N GLU A 75 0.07 10.04 0.19
CA GLU A 75 0.88 9.44 -0.88
C GLU A 75 1.82 10.48 -1.52
N LEU A 76 1.31 11.67 -1.84
CA LEU A 76 2.13 12.77 -2.37
C LEU A 76 3.19 13.26 -1.38
N CYS A 77 2.89 13.29 -0.08
CA CYS A 77 3.86 13.64 0.96
C CYS A 77 5.00 12.62 1.01
N MET A 78 4.67 11.32 1.02
CA MET A 78 5.66 10.24 1.02
C MET A 78 6.52 10.27 -0.25
N GLU A 79 5.90 10.42 -1.43
CA GLU A 79 6.61 10.56 -2.71
C GLU A 79 7.53 11.79 -2.73
N GLY A 80 7.08 12.93 -2.18
CA GLY A 80 7.88 14.16 -2.06
C GLY A 80 9.11 14.00 -1.17
N LEU A 81 9.07 13.07 -0.20
CA LEU A 81 10.19 12.67 0.64
C LEU A 81 11.06 11.56 0.02
N GLY A 82 10.79 11.17 -1.24
CA GLY A 82 11.56 10.17 -1.96
C GLY A 82 11.16 8.72 -1.68
N TRP A 83 10.01 8.48 -1.05
CA TRP A 83 9.49 7.14 -0.82
C TRP A 83 8.67 6.61 -2.02
N SER A 84 8.77 5.31 -2.28
CA SER A 84 7.98 4.57 -3.28
C SER A 84 7.19 3.45 -2.61
N LEU A 85 5.92 3.26 -2.99
CA LEU A 85 5.11 2.15 -2.51
C LEU A 85 5.33 0.93 -3.41
N GLU A 86 5.96 -0.12 -2.88
CA GLU A 86 6.34 -1.30 -3.66
C GLU A 86 5.72 -2.58 -3.09
N PHE A 87 5.27 -3.46 -3.98
CA PHE A 87 4.78 -4.78 -3.61
C PHE A 87 5.96 -5.74 -3.40
N LEU A 88 6.16 -6.17 -2.16
CA LEU A 88 7.18 -7.14 -1.80
C LEU A 88 6.60 -8.55 -1.82
N PRO A 89 7.06 -9.43 -2.74
CA PRO A 89 6.62 -10.81 -2.77
C PRO A 89 7.04 -11.51 -1.47
N GLY A 90 6.09 -12.19 -0.84
CA GLY A 90 6.32 -13.02 0.32
C GLY A 90 7.20 -14.21 -0.03
N LYS A 91 8.15 -14.54 0.84
CA LYS A 91 8.95 -15.76 0.67
C LYS A 91 8.00 -16.96 0.70
N LYS A 92 8.03 -17.80 -0.35
CA LYS A 92 7.42 -19.13 -0.29
C LYS A 92 8.06 -19.87 0.89
N ARG A 93 7.29 -20.16 1.94
CA ARG A 93 7.73 -21.09 2.99
C ARG A 93 7.89 -22.45 2.31
N SER A 94 9.12 -22.84 1.98
CA SER A 94 9.44 -24.24 1.70
C SER A 94 9.24 -24.99 3.01
N ARG A 95 8.11 -25.70 3.12
CA ARG A 95 7.92 -26.74 4.14
C ARG A 95 8.64 -27.99 3.71
#